data_AF-A0A5M7P4X2-F1
#
_entry.id   AF-A0A5M7P4X2-F1
#
_cell.length_a   1.000
_cell.length_b   1.000
_cell.length_c   1.000
_cell.angle_alpha   90.00
_cell.angle_beta   90.00
_cell.angle_gamma   90.00
#
_symmetry.space_group_name_H-M   'P 1'
#
loop_
_entity.id
_entity.type
_entity.pdbx_description
1 polymer ?
#
loop_
_entity_poly.entity_id
_entity_poly.type
_entity_poly.pdbx_seq_one_letter_code
_entity_poly.pdbx_strand_id
1 'polypeptide(L)'
;MKNVGFVGWRGMVGSVLMSRMSEERDFDAINPVFFSTSQHGQAAPAFAGKQQGTLQDAFDIEALRALDIIITCQGGDYTSDVYPKLRASGWQGYWIDAASTLRMKDDAIIILDPVNHAVIRQGIDRGIKTFVGGNCTVSLMLMSLGGLFAQDLVEWASVATYQAASGGGARHMRELLTQMGMLHDHVAP
;
A
#
# COMPACT_ATOMS: atom_id res chain seq x y z
N MET A 1 20.76 8.18 3.85
CA MET A 1 19.50 7.71 3.22
C MET A 1 18.82 6.75 4.16
N LYS A 2 17.49 6.64 4.10
CA LYS A 2 16.70 5.76 4.97
C LYS A 2 16.63 4.35 4.40
N ASN A 3 16.67 3.34 5.26
CA ASN A 3 16.47 1.94 4.87
C ASN A 3 14.97 1.65 4.80
N VAL A 4 14.46 1.33 3.61
CA VAL A 4 13.03 1.19 3.34
C VAL A 4 12.71 -0.23 2.89
N GLY A 5 11.95 -0.97 3.69
CA GLY A 5 11.51 -2.31 3.35
C GLY A 5 10.25 -2.31 2.49
N PHE A 6 10.22 -3.16 1.47
CA PHE A 6 9.06 -3.37 0.61
C PHE A 6 8.52 -4.79 0.76
N VAL A 7 7.27 -4.91 1.19
CA VAL A 7 6.56 -6.20 1.30
C VAL A 7 5.36 -6.19 0.35
N GLY A 8 5.12 -7.29 -0.37
CA GLY A 8 4.01 -7.37 -1.33
C GLY A 8 4.21 -6.57 -2.62
N TRP A 9 5.44 -6.15 -2.91
CA TRP A 9 5.82 -5.41 -4.12
C TRP A 9 5.57 -6.18 -5.43
N ARG A 10 5.41 -7.51 -5.38
CA ARG A 10 5.10 -8.37 -6.54
C ARG A 10 3.61 -8.51 -6.85
N GLY A 11 2.73 -8.13 -5.91
CA GLY A 11 1.29 -8.17 -6.11
C GLY A 11 0.83 -7.10 -7.11
N MET A 12 -0.46 -7.07 -7.46
CA MET A 12 -0.99 -6.07 -8.40
C MET A 12 -0.72 -4.64 -7.91
N VAL A 13 -1.10 -4.33 -6.67
CA VAL A 13 -0.89 -3.00 -6.07
C VAL A 13 0.60 -2.70 -5.94
N GLY A 14 1.38 -3.66 -5.44
CA GLY A 14 2.82 -3.53 -5.31
C GLY A 14 3.51 -3.24 -6.65
N SER A 15 3.11 -3.90 -7.73
CA SER A 15 3.70 -3.71 -9.06
C SER A 15 3.45 -2.30 -9.59
N VAL A 16 2.24 -1.77 -9.38
CA VAL A 16 1.91 -0.39 -9.72
C VAL A 16 2.75 0.58 -8.89
N LEU A 17 2.89 0.34 -7.57
CA LEU A 17 3.75 1.14 -6.71
C LEU A 17 5.20 1.15 -7.21
N MET A 18 5.78 -0.02 -7.54
CA MET A 18 7.16 -0.11 -8.03
C MET A 18 7.35 0.62 -9.36
N SER A 19 6.36 0.58 -10.27
CA SER A 19 6.37 1.36 -11.52
C SER A 19 6.42 2.85 -11.21
N ARG A 20 5.49 3.34 -10.39
CA ARG A 20 5.40 4.75 -10.02
C ARG A 20 6.66 5.25 -9.30
N MET A 21 7.20 4.48 -8.37
CA MET A 21 8.45 4.82 -7.69
C MET A 21 9.65 4.88 -8.65
N SER A 22 9.65 4.05 -9.70
CA SER A 22 10.69 4.11 -10.74
C SER A 22 10.54 5.33 -11.63
N GLU A 23 9.30 5.66 -12.03
CA GLU A 23 8.96 6.83 -12.84
C GLU A 23 9.31 8.14 -12.11
N GLU A 24 9.01 8.24 -10.81
CA GLU A 24 9.32 9.41 -9.98
C GLU A 24 10.76 9.40 -9.40
N ARG A 25 11.53 8.35 -9.69
CA ARG A 25 12.92 8.17 -9.22
C ARG A 25 13.08 8.12 -7.70
N ASP A 26 12.07 7.64 -6.98
CA ASP A 26 12.08 7.55 -5.51
C ASP A 26 13.25 6.70 -4.98
N PHE A 27 13.65 5.66 -5.73
CA PHE A 27 14.78 4.78 -5.39
C PHE A 27 16.15 5.48 -5.40
N ASP A 28 16.25 6.71 -5.92
CA ASP A 28 17.47 7.52 -5.82
C ASP A 28 17.65 8.11 -4.42
N ALA A 29 16.57 8.25 -3.63
CA ALA A 29 16.56 8.92 -2.33
C ALA A 29 16.58 7.96 -1.12
N ILE A 30 16.48 6.65 -1.35
CA ILE A 30 16.34 5.62 -0.33
C ILE A 30 17.31 4.45 -0.54
N ASN A 31 17.50 3.66 0.51
CA ASN A 31 18.12 2.34 0.44
C ASN A 31 17.00 1.29 0.51
N PRO A 32 16.49 0.78 -0.62
CA PRO A 32 15.36 -0.13 -0.59
C PRO A 32 15.81 -1.56 -0.25
N VAL A 33 15.00 -2.27 0.54
CA VAL A 33 15.22 -3.67 0.92
C VAL A 33 13.95 -4.44 0.56
N PHE A 34 14.09 -5.51 -0.21
CA PHE A 34 12.94 -6.25 -0.74
C PHE A 34 12.70 -7.52 0.06
N PHE A 35 11.45 -7.69 0.51
CA PHE A 35 11.02 -8.83 1.31
C PHE A 35 10.10 -9.72 0.49
N SER A 36 10.09 -11.02 0.79
CA SER A 36 9.21 -12.01 0.18
C SER A 36 8.66 -12.97 1.22
N THR A 37 7.37 -13.32 1.07
CA THR A 37 6.71 -14.33 1.90
C THR A 37 6.98 -15.77 1.42
N SER A 38 7.59 -15.96 0.24
CA SER A 38 7.76 -17.29 -0.36
C SER A 38 9.05 -17.50 -1.14
N GLN A 39 9.76 -16.44 -1.52
CA GLN A 39 10.96 -16.49 -2.37
C GLN A 39 12.17 -15.81 -1.72
N HIS A 40 12.21 -15.73 -0.38
CA HIS A 40 13.40 -15.25 0.32
C HIS A 40 14.63 -16.10 -0.04
N GLY A 41 15.81 -15.48 -0.08
CA GLY A 41 17.04 -16.13 -0.55
C GLY A 41 17.27 -16.06 -2.07
N GLN A 42 16.27 -15.67 -2.87
CA GLN A 42 16.45 -15.42 -4.30
C GLN A 42 16.96 -14.00 -4.58
N ALA A 43 17.43 -13.73 -5.80
CA ALA A 43 17.88 -12.41 -6.21
C ALA A 43 16.75 -11.37 -6.08
N ALA A 44 17.05 -10.24 -5.47
CA ALA A 44 16.15 -9.10 -5.40
C ALA A 44 16.00 -8.44 -6.78
N PRO A 45 14.85 -7.79 -7.07
CA PRO A 45 14.65 -7.08 -8.33
C PRO A 45 15.66 -5.94 -8.49
N ALA A 46 16.03 -5.66 -9.73
CA ALA A 46 16.79 -4.47 -10.05
C ALA A 46 15.82 -3.31 -10.32
N PHE A 47 15.83 -2.31 -9.44
CA PHE A 47 15.13 -1.03 -9.66
C PHE A 47 16.16 0.09 -9.75
N ALA A 48 15.91 1.07 -10.64
CA ALA A 48 16.81 2.18 -10.92
C ALA A 48 18.27 1.76 -11.24
N GLY A 49 18.45 0.62 -11.92
CA GLY A 49 19.76 0.10 -12.31
C GLY A 49 20.66 -0.37 -11.15
N LYS A 50 20.17 -0.38 -9.91
CA LYS A 50 20.90 -0.87 -8.74
C LYS A 50 20.50 -2.31 -8.45
N GLN A 51 21.49 -3.20 -8.28
CA GLN A 51 21.23 -4.53 -7.73
C GLN A 51 20.99 -4.42 -6.22
N GLN A 52 19.90 -5.02 -5.76
CA GLN A 52 19.38 -4.87 -4.39
C GLN A 52 19.72 -6.07 -3.50
N GLY A 53 20.72 -6.86 -3.91
CA GLY A 53 21.14 -8.07 -3.19
C GLY A 53 20.10 -9.19 -3.26
N THR A 54 19.79 -9.75 -2.09
CA THR A 54 18.95 -10.96 -1.93
C THR A 54 17.65 -10.62 -1.23
N LEU A 55 16.55 -11.23 -1.66
CA LEU A 55 15.25 -11.10 -1.02
C LEU A 55 15.31 -11.58 0.43
N GLN A 56 14.86 -10.73 1.35
CA GLN A 56 14.75 -11.03 2.77
C GLN A 56 13.42 -11.75 3.08
N ASP A 57 13.36 -12.46 4.22
CA ASP A 57 12.13 -13.10 4.68
C ASP A 57 11.17 -12.07 5.27
N ALA A 58 9.97 -11.96 4.70
CA ALA A 58 8.93 -11.03 5.15
C ALA A 58 8.41 -11.31 6.56
N PHE A 59 8.69 -12.48 7.14
CA PHE A 59 8.28 -12.84 8.51
C PHE A 59 9.42 -12.75 9.54
N ASP A 60 10.65 -12.43 9.10
CA ASP A 60 11.78 -12.22 10.00
C ASP A 60 11.68 -10.85 10.69
N ILE A 61 11.28 -10.87 11.96
CA ILE A 61 11.08 -9.66 12.76
C ILE A 61 12.38 -8.89 12.99
N GLU A 62 13.53 -9.55 13.09
CA GLU A 62 14.81 -8.86 13.31
C GLU A 62 15.27 -8.16 12.03
N ALA A 63 15.10 -8.80 10.87
CA ALA A 63 15.36 -8.18 9.58
C ALA A 63 14.45 -6.95 9.35
N LEU A 64 13.16 -7.05 9.68
CA LEU A 64 12.23 -5.94 9.59
C LEU A 64 12.55 -4.81 10.59
N ARG A 65 12.98 -5.16 11.81
CA ARG A 65 13.33 -4.21 12.85
C ARG A 65 14.53 -3.34 12.50
N ALA A 66 15.42 -3.81 11.62
CA ALA A 66 16.57 -3.06 11.13
C ALA A 66 16.18 -1.90 10.18
N LEU A 67 14.93 -1.82 9.73
CA LEU A 67 14.46 -0.81 8.77
C LEU A 67 14.01 0.47 9.46
N ASP A 68 14.17 1.61 8.76
CA ASP A 68 13.59 2.88 9.19
C ASP A 68 12.11 3.00 8.83
N ILE A 69 11.74 2.45 7.67
CA ILE A 69 10.41 2.55 7.05
C ILE A 69 10.07 1.18 6.44
N ILE A 70 8.82 0.76 6.57
CA ILE A 70 8.26 -0.39 5.85
C ILE A 70 7.06 0.10 5.04
N ILE A 71 7.05 -0.20 3.75
CA ILE A 71 5.90 -0.01 2.86
C ILE A 71 5.38 -1.39 2.48
N THR A 72 4.15 -1.71 2.87
CA THR A 72 3.52 -3.00 2.60
C THR A 72 2.28 -2.85 1.71
N CYS A 73 2.23 -3.71 0.69
CA CYS A 73 1.08 -3.96 -0.16
C CYS A 73 0.64 -5.43 -0.09
N GLN A 74 1.07 -6.16 0.95
CA GLN A 74 0.88 -7.61 1.06
C GLN A 74 -0.56 -7.99 1.41
N GLY A 75 -1.25 -7.17 2.22
CA GLY A 75 -2.63 -7.39 2.62
C GLY A 75 -2.83 -7.57 4.13
N GLY A 76 -4.10 -7.63 4.53
CA GLY A 76 -4.50 -7.52 5.93
C GLY A 76 -4.06 -8.67 6.83
N ASP A 77 -3.98 -9.90 6.31
CA ASP A 77 -3.52 -11.07 7.06
C ASP A 77 -2.04 -10.91 7.47
N TYR A 78 -1.21 -10.45 6.53
CA TYR A 78 0.20 -10.16 6.81
C TYR A 78 0.35 -9.07 7.87
N THR A 79 -0.38 -7.96 7.72
CA THR A 79 -0.35 -6.88 8.72
C THR A 79 -0.83 -7.37 10.08
N SER A 80 -1.90 -8.15 10.15
CA SER A 80 -2.45 -8.67 11.41
C SER A 80 -1.47 -9.58 12.15
N ASP A 81 -0.65 -10.33 11.41
CA ASP A 81 0.35 -11.24 11.99
C ASP A 81 1.65 -10.51 12.37
N VAL A 82 2.20 -9.71 11.46
CA VAL A 82 3.56 -9.15 11.60
C VAL A 82 3.58 -7.84 12.37
N TYR A 83 2.64 -6.93 12.13
CA TYR A 83 2.68 -5.58 12.73
C TYR A 83 2.71 -5.62 14.28
N PRO A 84 1.85 -6.41 14.97
CA PRO A 84 1.89 -6.47 16.43
C PRO A 84 3.21 -7.02 16.96
N LYS A 85 3.76 -8.07 16.34
CA LYS A 85 5.04 -8.68 16.73
C LYS A 85 6.20 -7.69 16.56
N LEU A 86 6.21 -6.97 15.45
CA LEU A 86 7.22 -5.98 15.14
C LEU A 86 7.16 -4.78 16.10
N ARG A 87 5.96 -4.28 16.43
CA ARG A 87 5.81 -3.24 17.45
C ARG A 87 6.22 -3.73 18.83
N ALA A 88 5.88 -4.97 19.20
CA ALA A 88 6.26 -5.59 20.47
C ALA A 88 7.78 -5.79 20.63
N SER A 89 8.54 -5.91 19.53
CA SER A 89 10.02 -5.95 19.59
C SER A 89 10.65 -4.58 19.88
N GLY A 90 9.84 -3.52 20.02
CA GLY A 90 10.28 -2.16 20.27
C GLY A 90 10.61 -1.38 18.99
N TRP A 91 10.21 -1.86 17.81
CA TRP A 91 10.45 -1.15 16.57
C TRP A 91 9.62 0.15 16.46
N GLN A 92 10.31 1.28 16.31
CA GLN A 92 9.73 2.63 16.25
C GLN A 92 9.76 3.25 14.83
N GLY A 93 10.02 2.45 13.80
CA GLY A 93 10.04 2.91 12.42
C GLY A 93 8.64 3.17 11.84
N TYR A 94 8.60 3.76 10.66
CA TYR A 94 7.35 4.11 9.98
C TYR A 94 6.74 2.91 9.27
N TRP A 95 5.49 2.58 9.57
CA TRP A 95 4.71 1.56 8.89
C TRP A 95 3.72 2.23 7.94
N ILE A 96 3.87 1.98 6.64
CA ILE A 96 3.02 2.50 5.57
C ILE A 96 2.30 1.32 4.92
N ASP A 97 0.97 1.33 4.96
CA ASP A 97 0.18 0.13 4.64
C ASP A 97 -0.97 0.42 3.68
N ALA A 98 -1.16 -0.44 2.67
CA ALA A 98 -2.33 -0.39 1.79
C ALA A 98 -3.55 -1.13 2.38
N ALA A 99 -3.34 -2.05 3.34
CA ALA A 99 -4.38 -2.85 3.94
C ALA A 99 -5.30 -2.03 4.86
N SER A 100 -6.53 -2.52 5.05
CA SER A 100 -7.51 -1.87 5.91
C SER A 100 -7.28 -2.07 7.41
N THR A 101 -6.45 -3.05 7.79
CA THR A 101 -6.30 -3.58 9.15
C THR A 101 -6.12 -2.52 10.22
N LEU A 102 -5.33 -1.48 9.92
CA LEU A 102 -4.91 -0.47 10.90
C LEU A 102 -5.64 0.87 10.75
N ARG A 103 -6.56 1.01 9.79
CA ARG A 103 -7.19 2.31 9.44
C ARG A 103 -7.86 3.02 10.63
N MET A 104 -8.48 2.25 11.50
CA MET A 104 -9.28 2.76 12.62
C MET A 104 -8.57 2.66 13.97
N LYS A 105 -7.25 2.42 13.98
CA LYS A 105 -6.47 2.40 15.22
C LYS A 105 -6.13 3.85 15.63
N ASP A 106 -6.23 4.13 16.93
CA ASP A 106 -5.98 5.48 17.48
C ASP A 106 -4.53 5.96 17.27
N ASP A 107 -3.59 5.03 17.11
CA ASP A 107 -2.17 5.27 16.83
C ASP A 107 -1.83 5.25 15.33
N ALA A 108 -2.83 5.31 14.46
CA ALA A 108 -2.67 5.32 13.01
C ALA A 108 -3.37 6.53 12.36
N ILE A 109 -2.85 6.96 11.22
CA ILE A 109 -3.45 8.01 10.39
C ILE A 109 -3.77 7.45 9.01
N ILE A 110 -5.00 7.67 8.54
CA ILE A 110 -5.35 7.41 7.15
C ILE A 110 -4.73 8.52 6.28
N ILE A 111 -3.96 8.15 5.26
CA ILE A 111 -3.23 9.10 4.40
C ILE A 111 -3.94 9.37 3.08
N LEU A 112 -4.10 10.66 2.77
CA LEU A 112 -4.48 11.20 1.47
C LEU A 112 -4.00 12.66 1.42
N ASP A 113 -2.70 12.86 1.24
CA ASP A 113 -2.05 14.15 1.51
C ASP A 113 -2.62 15.35 0.74
N PRO A 114 -3.14 15.25 -0.51
CA PRO A 114 -3.79 16.41 -1.15
C PRO A 114 -5.04 16.91 -0.40
N VAL A 115 -5.61 16.07 0.47
CA VAL A 115 -6.81 16.36 1.26
C VAL A 115 -6.45 16.60 2.74
N ASN A 116 -5.54 15.82 3.32
CA ASN A 116 -5.27 15.85 4.76
C ASN A 116 -3.78 16.04 5.15
N HIS A 117 -2.98 16.72 4.31
CA HIS A 117 -1.56 16.99 4.60
C HIS A 117 -1.30 17.54 6.01
N ALA A 118 -2.12 18.48 6.48
CA ALA A 118 -1.98 19.07 7.81
C ALA A 118 -2.12 18.02 8.93
N VAL A 119 -3.06 17.08 8.79
CA VAL A 119 -3.28 15.98 9.74
C VAL A 119 -2.07 15.04 9.77
N ILE A 120 -1.52 14.70 8.60
CA ILE A 120 -0.33 13.86 8.47
C ILE A 120 0.86 14.53 9.17
N ARG A 121 1.11 15.81 8.89
CA ARG A 121 2.21 16.57 9.50
C ARG A 121 2.09 16.65 11.01
N GLN A 122 0.91 16.98 11.53
CA GLN A 122 0.65 16.99 12.98
C GLN A 122 0.79 15.60 13.60
N GLY A 123 0.45 14.54 12.87
CA GLY A 123 0.71 13.17 13.28
C GLY A 123 2.19 12.87 13.46
N ILE A 124 3.00 13.20 12.45
CA ILE A 124 4.45 13.04 12.48
C ILE A 124 5.05 13.81 13.65
N ASP A 125 4.65 15.08 13.84
CA ASP A 125 5.13 15.95 14.93
C ASP A 125 4.76 15.40 16.32
N ARG A 126 3.62 14.71 16.46
CA ARG A 126 3.18 14.03 17.69
C ARG A 126 3.76 12.62 17.87
N GLY A 127 4.55 12.15 16.90
CA GLY A 127 5.21 10.84 16.96
C GLY A 127 4.38 9.66 16.42
N ILE A 128 3.28 9.89 15.70
CA ILE A 128 2.56 8.81 15.00
C ILE A 128 3.51 8.15 13.99
N LYS A 129 3.56 6.81 14.01
CA LYS A 129 4.46 6.00 13.16
C LYS A 129 3.71 5.07 12.20
N THR A 130 2.38 5.12 12.17
CA THR A 130 1.57 4.22 11.35
C THR A 130 0.67 5.03 10.44
N PHE A 131 0.84 4.82 9.14
CA PHE A 131 0.18 5.59 8.07
C PHE A 131 -0.46 4.61 7.09
N VAL A 132 -1.76 4.74 6.87
CA VAL A 132 -2.55 3.70 6.19
C VAL A 132 -3.31 4.30 5.02
N GLY A 133 -3.21 3.70 3.85
CA GLY A 133 -3.99 4.10 2.69
C GLY A 133 -5.49 3.94 2.95
N GLY A 134 -6.27 4.96 2.56
CA GLY A 134 -7.73 4.93 2.61
C GLY A 134 -8.35 3.81 1.75
N ASN A 135 -9.65 3.57 1.92
CA ASN A 135 -10.38 2.74 0.98
C ASN A 135 -10.42 3.44 -0.40
N CYS A 136 -10.34 2.68 -1.50
CA CYS A 136 -10.34 3.24 -2.85
C CYS A 136 -11.55 4.15 -3.12
N THR A 137 -12.76 3.82 -2.65
CA THR A 137 -13.94 4.66 -2.87
C THR A 137 -13.84 5.99 -2.14
N VAL A 138 -13.41 5.97 -0.87
CA VAL A 138 -13.21 7.17 -0.05
C VAL A 138 -12.11 8.05 -0.63
N SER A 139 -10.97 7.47 -0.98
CA SER A 139 -9.84 8.20 -1.53
C SER A 139 -10.21 8.86 -2.86
N LEU A 140 -10.85 8.14 -3.77
CA LEU A 140 -11.28 8.69 -5.06
C LEU A 140 -12.33 9.78 -4.89
N MET A 141 -13.33 9.57 -4.02
CA MET A 141 -14.34 10.58 -3.72
C MET A 141 -13.72 11.86 -3.17
N LEU A 142 -12.82 11.76 -2.19
CA LEU A 142 -12.19 12.92 -1.56
C LEU A 142 -11.17 13.61 -2.48
N MET A 143 -10.51 12.89 -3.38
CA MET A 143 -9.71 13.51 -4.44
C MET A 143 -10.58 14.36 -5.38
N SER A 144 -11.80 13.92 -5.68
CA SER A 144 -12.73 14.66 -6.56
C SER A 144 -13.48 15.78 -5.85
N LEU A 145 -13.90 15.56 -4.61
CA LEU A 145 -14.79 16.45 -3.86
C LEU A 145 -14.09 17.22 -2.73
N GLY A 146 -12.78 17.06 -2.57
CA GLY A 146 -12.02 17.57 -1.42
C GLY A 146 -12.20 19.06 -1.16
N GLY A 147 -12.40 19.87 -2.20
CA GLY A 147 -12.67 21.31 -2.06
C GLY A 147 -13.97 21.62 -1.31
N LEU A 148 -15.04 20.83 -1.49
CA LEU A 148 -16.30 21.03 -0.77
C LEU A 148 -16.15 20.70 0.71
N PHE A 149 -15.43 19.62 1.03
CA PHE A 149 -15.12 19.25 2.41
C PHE A 149 -14.19 20.27 3.07
N ALA A 150 -13.18 20.76 2.35
CA ALA A 150 -12.23 21.74 2.88
C ALA A 150 -12.85 23.10 3.21
N GLN A 151 -13.97 23.44 2.56
CA GLN A 151 -14.73 24.68 2.80
C GLN A 151 -15.95 24.46 3.71
N ASP A 152 -16.10 23.27 4.30
CA ASP A 152 -17.20 22.93 5.21
C ASP A 152 -18.60 23.12 4.57
N LEU A 153 -18.74 22.73 3.30
CA LEU A 153 -19.97 22.92 2.51
C LEU A 153 -20.84 21.67 2.41
N VAL A 154 -20.39 20.54 2.95
CA VAL A 154 -21.07 19.25 2.82
C VAL A 154 -21.88 18.98 4.09
N GLU A 155 -23.21 19.07 3.99
CA GLU A 155 -24.11 18.67 5.08
C GLU A 155 -24.19 17.14 5.19
N TRP A 156 -24.39 16.47 4.06
CA TRP A 156 -24.42 15.02 3.94
C TRP A 156 -24.11 14.59 2.50
N ALA A 157 -23.75 13.32 2.30
CA ALA A 157 -23.57 12.73 0.98
C ALA A 157 -24.24 11.34 0.92
N SER A 158 -24.96 11.08 -0.17
CA SER A 158 -25.47 9.75 -0.53
C SER A 158 -24.79 9.32 -1.83
N VAL A 159 -24.28 8.10 -1.87
CA VAL A 159 -23.38 7.65 -2.94
C VAL A 159 -23.82 6.30 -3.49
N ALA A 160 -23.97 6.24 -4.82
CA ALA A 160 -24.10 4.99 -5.58
C ALA A 160 -22.81 4.78 -6.38
N THR A 161 -22.19 3.60 -6.27
CA THR A 161 -20.87 3.33 -6.87
C THR A 161 -20.96 2.28 -7.98
N TYR A 162 -20.04 2.38 -8.95
CA TYR A 162 -19.85 1.41 -10.03
C TYR A 162 -18.40 0.94 -9.99
N GLN A 163 -18.11 0.01 -9.08
CA GLN A 163 -16.73 -0.39 -8.79
C GLN A 163 -16.19 -1.38 -9.83
N ALA A 164 -14.92 -1.23 -10.18
CA ALA A 164 -14.24 -2.11 -11.10
C ALA A 164 -13.79 -3.42 -10.44
N ALA A 165 -13.63 -4.47 -11.24
CA ALA A 165 -13.17 -5.80 -10.79
C ALA A 165 -11.78 -5.80 -10.12
N SER A 166 -10.95 -4.78 -10.39
CA SER A 166 -9.63 -4.63 -9.78
C SER A 166 -9.67 -4.53 -8.25
N GLY A 167 -10.77 -4.03 -7.67
CA GLY A 167 -10.98 -4.01 -6.21
C GLY A 167 -11.03 -5.40 -5.59
N GLY A 168 -11.47 -6.42 -6.34
CA GLY A 168 -11.39 -7.82 -5.93
C GLY A 168 -10.03 -8.47 -6.18
N GLY A 169 -9.12 -7.81 -6.91
CA GLY A 169 -7.79 -8.30 -7.24
C GLY A 169 -7.66 -9.00 -8.59
N ALA A 170 -6.45 -9.48 -8.88
CA ALA A 170 -6.05 -9.89 -10.24
C ALA A 170 -6.85 -11.06 -10.81
N ARG A 171 -7.27 -11.99 -9.94
CA ARG A 171 -8.10 -13.13 -10.36
C ARG A 171 -9.45 -12.66 -10.90
N HIS A 172 -10.11 -11.73 -10.22
CA HIS A 172 -11.43 -11.22 -10.62
C HIS A 172 -11.38 -10.44 -11.93
N MET A 173 -10.30 -9.68 -12.18
CA MET A 173 -10.10 -9.02 -13.48
C MET A 173 -9.99 -10.03 -14.63
N ARG A 174 -9.23 -11.12 -14.43
CA ARG A 174 -9.10 -12.19 -15.44
C ARG A 174 -10.45 -12.90 -15.65
N GLU A 175 -11.14 -13.20 -14.56
CA GLU A 175 -12.45 -13.85 -14.60
C GLU A 175 -13.48 -13.03 -15.39
N LEU A 176 -13.53 -11.71 -15.19
CA LEU A 176 -14.38 -10.81 -15.96
C LEU A 176 -14.09 -10.91 -17.47
N LEU A 177 -12.82 -10.89 -17.87
CA LEU A 177 -12.44 -11.01 -19.29
C LEU A 177 -12.74 -12.40 -19.85
N THR A 178 -12.55 -13.46 -19.06
CA THR A 178 -12.94 -14.81 -19.44
C THR A 178 -14.45 -14.90 -19.68
N GLN A 179 -15.27 -14.32 -18.79
CA GLN A 179 -16.73 -14.28 -18.96
C GLN A 179 -17.12 -13.53 -20.24
N MET A 180 -16.47 -12.40 -20.55
CA MET A 180 -16.72 -11.68 -21.81
C MET A 180 -16.43 -12.56 -23.05
N GLY A 181 -15.31 -13.29 -23.05
CA GLY A 181 -14.97 -14.22 -24.13
C GLY A 181 -15.97 -15.37 -24.26
N MET A 182 -16.34 -16.00 -23.15
CA MET A 182 -17.33 -17.09 -23.12
C MET A 182 -18.69 -16.66 -23.69
N LEU A 183 -19.14 -15.44 -23.35
CA LEU A 183 -20.39 -14.90 -23.88
C LEU A 183 -20.30 -14.65 -25.38
N HIS A 184 -19.21 -14.05 -25.85
CA HIS A 184 -18.97 -13.81 -27.27
C HIS A 184 -19.00 -15.12 -28.07
N ASP A 185 -18.23 -16.12 -27.63
CA ASP A 185 -18.11 -17.40 -28.35
C ASP A 185 -19.41 -18.19 -28.42
N HIS A 186 -20.36 -17.92 -27.50
CA HIS A 186 -21.67 -18.54 -27.51
C HIS A 186 -22.66 -17.90 -28.50
N VAL A 187 -22.45 -16.64 -28.87
CA VAL A 187 -23.40 -15.87 -29.70
C VAL A 187 -22.81 -15.44 -31.04
N ALA A 188 -21.50 -15.59 -31.24
CA ALA A 188 -20.83 -15.23 -32.48
C ALA A 188 -21.35 -16.09 -33.65
N PRO A 189 -21.57 -15.48 -34.83
CA PRO A 189 -22.09 -16.16 -36.02
C PRO A 189 -21.08 -17.09 -36.71
#